data_AF-G7WEE2-F1
#
_entry.id   AF-G7WEE2-F1
#
_cell.length_a   1.000
_cell.length_b   1.000
_cell.length_c   1.000
_cell.angle_alpha   90.00
_cell.angle_beta   90.00
_cell.angle_gamma   90.00
#
_symmetry.space_group_name_H-M   'P 1'
#
loop_
_entity.id
_entity.type
_entity.pdbx_description
1 polymer ?
#
loop_
_entity_poly.entity_id
_entity_poly.type
_entity_poly.pdbx_seq_one_letter_code
_entity_poly.pdbx_strand_id
1 'polypeptide(L)'
;MKFGKIVNFTNMFGQSDYKNIDINLIVAGSQAYKSDGSCFVFAYDGDIPQHEDISELTQVQWQEEKMAIDAENSADKQTIEQKIDDLQSQNAQAILALVIGGLM
;
A
#
# COMPACT_ATOMS: atom_id res chain seq x y z
N MET A 1 9.20 18.07 14.86
CA MET A 1 8.77 16.89 14.10
C MET A 1 7.51 17.24 13.34
N LYS A 2 7.52 17.01 12.04
CA LYS A 2 6.39 17.23 11.12
C LYS A 2 5.95 15.91 10.52
N PHE A 3 4.76 15.87 9.94
CA PHE A 3 4.25 14.69 9.27
C PHE A 3 3.88 15.03 7.85
N GLY A 4 4.27 14.18 6.92
CA GLY A 4 4.10 14.43 5.49
C GLY A 4 3.37 13.28 4.80
N LYS A 5 2.72 13.63 3.70
CA LYS A 5 2.16 12.73 2.72
C LYS A 5 2.65 13.14 1.33
N ILE A 6 3.18 12.19 0.58
CA ILE A 6 3.47 12.33 -0.85
C ILE A 6 2.38 11.58 -1.62
N VAL A 7 1.68 12.28 -2.50
CA VAL A 7 0.86 11.66 -3.54
C VAL A 7 1.71 11.41 -4.79
N ASN A 8 1.39 10.39 -5.58
CA ASN A 8 2.20 10.01 -6.76
C ASN A 8 3.67 9.70 -6.39
N PHE A 9 3.85 8.85 -5.36
CA PHE A 9 5.18 8.52 -4.84
C PHE A 9 6.06 7.79 -5.86
N THR A 10 5.49 7.12 -6.85
CA THR A 10 6.27 6.53 -7.95
C THR A 10 6.18 7.35 -9.23
N ASN A 11 7.31 7.55 -9.90
CA ASN A 11 7.35 8.17 -11.22
C ASN A 11 6.83 7.22 -12.32
N MET A 12 6.81 7.68 -13.57
CA MET A 12 6.32 6.91 -14.72
C MET A 12 7.13 5.63 -15.01
N PHE A 13 8.32 5.48 -14.43
CA PHE A 13 9.17 4.29 -14.53
C PHE A 13 9.04 3.36 -13.31
N GLY A 14 8.11 3.65 -12.39
CA GLY A 14 7.90 2.89 -11.16
C GLY A 14 8.96 3.12 -10.09
N GLN A 15 9.83 4.12 -10.24
CA GLN A 15 10.85 4.45 -9.24
C GLN A 15 10.30 5.39 -8.19
N SER A 16 10.73 5.22 -6.94
CA SER A 16 10.39 6.13 -5.84
C SER A 16 10.87 7.55 -6.14
N ASP A 17 9.94 8.50 -6.03
CA ASP A 17 10.14 9.93 -6.22
C ASP A 17 9.77 10.66 -4.92
N TYR A 18 10.80 11.02 -4.17
CA TYR A 18 10.68 11.68 -2.87
C TYR A 18 10.44 13.19 -2.97
N LYS A 19 10.32 13.76 -4.18
CA LYS A 19 9.95 15.18 -4.37
C LYS A 19 10.85 16.15 -3.59
N ASN A 20 12.16 15.88 -3.57
CA ASN A 20 13.20 16.63 -2.84
C ASN A 20 13.17 16.51 -1.31
N ILE A 21 12.43 15.55 -0.74
CA ILE A 21 12.58 15.18 0.67
C ILE A 21 13.98 14.62 0.92
N ASP A 22 14.65 15.09 1.96
CA ASP A 22 15.89 14.47 2.43
C ASP A 22 15.53 13.22 3.24
N ILE A 23 15.70 12.05 2.64
CA ILE A 23 15.37 10.76 3.25
C ILE A 23 16.09 10.52 4.59
N ASN A 24 17.22 11.18 4.84
CA ASN A 24 17.98 11.04 6.08
C ASN A 24 17.28 11.70 7.28
N LEU A 25 16.39 12.65 7.02
CA LEU A 25 15.59 13.32 8.04
C LEU A 25 14.25 12.62 8.29
N ILE A 26 13.94 11.54 7.56
CA ILE A 26 12.76 10.73 7.82
C ILE A 26 13.00 9.86 9.06
N VAL A 27 12.07 9.92 10.02
CA VAL A 27 12.14 9.11 11.24
C VAL A 27 11.94 7.64 10.89
N ALA A 28 12.90 6.78 11.24
CA ALA A 28 12.84 5.35 10.98
C ALA A 28 11.62 4.69 11.64
N GLY A 29 10.91 3.82 10.91
CA GLY A 29 9.71 3.12 11.36
C GLY A 29 8.42 3.96 11.29
N SER A 30 8.51 5.24 10.91
CA SER A 30 7.34 6.11 10.72
C SER A 30 6.70 5.99 9.33
N GLN A 31 7.38 5.29 8.42
CA GLN A 31 6.98 5.18 7.02
C GLN A 31 5.82 4.20 6.83
N ALA A 32 4.90 4.54 5.93
CA ALA A 32 3.98 3.58 5.32
C ALA A 32 3.77 3.91 3.84
N TYR A 33 3.66 2.85 3.04
CA TYR A 33 3.58 2.92 1.58
C TYR A 33 2.35 2.17 1.10
N LYS A 34 1.54 2.77 0.25
CA LYS A 34 0.55 1.98 -0.49
C LYS A 34 1.26 1.05 -1.46
N SER A 35 0.77 -0.17 -1.59
CA SER A 35 1.37 -1.20 -2.46
C SER A 35 1.39 -0.80 -3.93
N ASP A 36 0.48 0.07 -4.37
CA ASP A 36 0.40 0.60 -5.73
C ASP A 36 1.34 1.80 -5.99
N GLY A 37 2.09 2.27 -4.99
CA GLY A 37 2.98 3.43 -5.12
C GLY A 37 2.27 4.78 -5.22
N SER A 38 0.95 4.84 -5.01
CA SER A 38 0.18 6.08 -5.11
C SER A 38 0.40 7.04 -3.93
N CYS A 39 0.81 6.50 -2.78
CA CYS A 39 0.87 7.25 -1.54
C CYS A 39 2.04 6.78 -0.64
N PHE A 40 2.71 7.76 -0.04
CA PHE A 40 3.72 7.56 0.99
C PHE A 40 3.49 8.54 2.14
N VAL A 41 3.45 8.03 3.38
CA VAL A 41 3.32 8.86 4.59
C VAL A 41 4.50 8.65 5.53
N PHE A 42 4.93 9.71 6.22
CA PHE A 42 6.15 9.69 7.03
C PHE A 42 6.15 10.76 8.13
N ALA A 43 6.94 10.53 9.18
CA ALA A 43 7.36 11.57 10.11
C ALA A 43 8.75 12.10 9.73
N TYR A 44 8.96 13.40 9.90
CA TYR A 44 10.12 14.12 9.41
C TYR A 44 10.74 15.01 10.50
N ASP A 45 12.06 14.94 10.64
CA ASP A 45 12.84 15.76 11.57
C ASP A 45 13.45 16.97 10.84
N GLY A 46 12.59 17.92 10.49
CA GLY A 46 12.96 19.13 9.78
C GLY A 46 11.75 19.83 9.18
N ASP A 47 12.01 20.76 8.28
CA ASP A 47 10.99 21.40 7.48
C ASP A 47 10.72 20.60 6.20
N ILE A 48 9.45 20.30 5.98
CA ILE A 48 9.00 19.64 4.75
C ILE A 48 9.09 20.66 3.60
N PRO A 49 9.79 20.34 2.49
CA PRO A 49 9.86 21.19 1.32
C PRO A 49 8.46 21.39 0.71
N GLN A 50 8.21 22.59 0.18
CA GLN A 50 6.98 22.83 -0.57
C GLN A 50 7.03 22.15 -1.93
N HIS A 51 6.02 21.34 -2.21
CA HIS A 51 5.82 20.68 -3.49
C HIS A 51 4.32 20.37 -3.67
N GLU A 52 3.81 20.39 -4.88
CA GLU A 52 2.37 20.16 -5.15
C GLU A 52 1.88 18.77 -4.71
N ASP A 53 2.73 17.76 -4.88
CA ASP A 53 2.49 16.39 -4.43
C ASP A 53 2.68 16.17 -2.92
N ILE A 54 3.15 17.17 -2.16
CA ILE A 54 3.43 17.01 -0.72
C ILE A 54 2.40 17.78 0.10
N SER A 55 1.77 17.10 1.05
CA SER A 55 0.90 17.69 2.05
C SER A 55 1.45 17.48 3.45
N GLU A 56 1.49 18.56 4.25
CA GLU A 56 1.76 18.47 5.69
C GLU A 56 0.49 17.98 6.41
N LEU A 57 0.65 16.98 7.27
CA LEU A 57 -0.40 16.38 8.06
C LEU A 57 -0.25 16.75 9.53
N THR A 58 -1.39 16.76 10.23
CA THR A 58 -1.36 16.65 11.70
C THR A 58 -0.92 15.24 12.11
N GLN A 59 -0.44 15.11 13.35
CA GLN A 59 -0.07 13.80 13.91
C GLN A 59 -1.21 12.78 13.83
N VAL A 60 -2.44 13.22 14.12
CA VAL A 60 -3.63 12.37 14.09
C VAL A 60 -3.91 11.87 12.68
N GLN A 61 -3.90 12.76 11.69
CA GLN A 61 -4.09 12.39 10.28
C GLN A 61 -3.01 11.42 9.80
N TRP A 62 -1.75 11.63 10.18
CA TRP A 62 -0.67 10.72 9.84
C TRP A 62 -0.87 9.32 10.45
N GLN A 63 -1.31 9.23 11.71
CA GLN A 63 -1.61 7.95 12.35
C GLN A 63 -2.77 7.22 11.64
N GLU A 64 -3.83 7.93 11.31
CA GLU A 64 -4.99 7.39 10.59
C GLU A 64 -4.60 6.87 9.21
N GLU A 65 -3.88 7.67 8.42
CA GLU A 65 -3.39 7.29 7.10
C GLU A 65 -2.43 6.09 7.17
N LYS A 66 -1.49 6.11 8.12
CA LYS A 66 -0.57 4.99 8.34
C LYS A 66 -1.32 3.70 8.65
N MET A 67 -2.28 3.76 9.57
CA MET A 67 -3.10 2.59 9.93
C MET A 67 -3.94 2.09 8.75
N ALA A 68 -4.51 2.99 7.95
CA ALA A 68 -5.28 2.64 6.77
C ALA A 68 -4.42 1.90 5.73
N ILE A 69 -3.21 2.43 5.45
CA ILE A 69 -2.25 1.80 4.53
C ILE A 69 -1.80 0.43 5.05
N ASP A 70 -1.47 0.32 6.34
CA ASP A 70 -1.06 -0.94 6.95
C ASP A 70 -2.18 -2.00 6.89
N ALA A 71 -3.43 -1.58 7.09
CA ALA A 71 -4.61 -2.45 6.99
C ALA A 71 -4.86 -2.91 5.54
N GLU A 72 -4.78 -2.00 4.56
CA GLU A 72 -4.93 -2.30 3.14
C GLU A 72 -3.87 -3.31 2.67
N ASN A 73 -2.60 -3.04 3.00
CA ASN A 73 -1.49 -3.95 2.68
C ASN A 73 -1.59 -5.31 3.38
N SER A 74 -2.33 -5.39 4.50
CA SER A 74 -2.60 -6.65 5.20
C SER A 74 -3.79 -7.39 4.61
N ALA A 75 -4.78 -6.68 4.07
CA ALA A 75 -5.93 -7.29 3.38
C ALA A 75 -5.51 -7.98 2.06
N ASP A 76 -4.53 -7.39 1.35
CA ASP A 76 -3.95 -8.01 0.14
C ASP A 76 -3.08 -9.24 0.45
N LYS A 77 -2.68 -9.42 1.72
CA LYS A 77 -2.04 -10.65 2.20
C LYS A 77 -3.09 -11.69 2.56
N GLN A 78 -3.82 -12.22 1.57
CA GLN A 78 -4.31 -13.59 1.71
C GLN A 78 -3.11 -14.49 2.02
N THR A 79 -3.20 -15.31 3.08
CA THR A 79 -2.13 -16.26 3.36
C THR A 79 -2.01 -17.25 2.20
N ILE A 80 -0.84 -17.88 2.07
CA ILE A 80 -0.63 -18.90 1.04
C ILE A 80 -1.66 -20.03 1.23
N GLU A 81 -2.00 -20.38 2.47
CA GLU A 81 -3.03 -21.37 2.76
C GLU A 81 -4.41 -20.94 2.24
N GLN A 82 -4.82 -19.69 2.48
CA GLN A 82 -6.11 -19.18 1.98
C GLN A 82 -6.19 -19.20 0.45
N LYS A 83 -5.09 -18.86 -0.24
CA LYS A 83 -5.03 -18.92 -1.71
C LYS A 83 -5.14 -20.36 -2.22
N ILE A 84 -4.52 -21.32 -1.53
CA ILE A 84 -4.62 -22.74 -1.88
C ILE A 84 -6.05 -23.24 -1.70
N ASP A 85 -6.70 -22.91 -0.58
CA ASP A 85 -8.07 -23.34 -0.30
C ASP A 85 -9.06 -22.76 -1.33
N ASP A 86 -8.93 -21.48 -1.66
CA ASP A 86 -9.76 -20.83 -2.69
C ASP A 86 -9.58 -21.47 -4.06
N LEU A 87 -8.33 -21.75 -4.47
CA LEU A 87 -8.02 -22.41 -5.75
C LEU A 87 -8.54 -23.86 -5.79
N GLN A 88 -8.45 -24.59 -4.68
CA GLN A 88 -9.00 -25.94 -4.58
C GLN A 88 -10.52 -25.93 -4.70
N SER A 89 -11.20 -24.98 -4.06
CA SER A 89 -12.65 -24.80 -4.15
C SER A 89 -13.09 -24.46 -5.58
N GLN A 90 -12.40 -23.52 -6.24
CA GLN A 90 -12.66 -23.17 -7.64
C GLN A 90 -12.44 -24.35 -8.59
N ASN A 91 -11.36 -25.11 -8.41
CA ASN A 91 -11.09 -26.32 -9.21
C ASN A 91 -12.16 -27.39 -9.00
N ALA A 92 -12.62 -27.61 -7.77
CA ALA A 92 -13.69 -28.57 -7.48
C ALA A 92 -15.00 -28.18 -8.18
N GLN A 93 -15.34 -26.89 -8.19
CA GLN A 93 -16.52 -26.37 -8.90
C GLN A 93 -16.39 -26.51 -10.42
N ALA A 94 -15.21 -26.21 -10.97
CA ALA A 94 -14.95 -26.35 -12.41
C ALA A 94 -15.04 -27.82 -12.87
N ILE A 95 -14.48 -28.75 -12.09
CA ILE A 95 -14.58 -30.19 -12.35
C ILE A 95 -16.04 -30.64 -12.32
N LEU A 96 -16.80 -30.22 -11.31
CA LEU A 96 -18.21 -30.55 -11.21
C LEU A 96 -19.02 -30.02 -12.41
N ALA A 97 -18.76 -28.78 -12.83
CA ALA A 97 -19.40 -28.19 -14.00
C ALA A 97 -19.08 -28.93 -15.30
N LEU A 98 -17.84 -29.40 -15.48
CA LEU A 98 -17.43 -30.21 -16.64
C LEU A 98 -18.08 -31.60 -16.64
N VAL A 99 -18.18 -32.24 -15.47
CA VAL A 99 -18.81 -33.57 -15.35
C VAL A 99 -20.31 -33.48 -15.62
N ILE A 100 -21.00 -32.48 -15.06
CA ILE A 100 -22.45 -32.31 -15.27
C ILE A 100 -22.75 -31.79 -16.68
N GLY A 101 -21.94 -30.86 -17.20
CA GLY A 101 -22.10 -30.30 -18.53
C GLY A 101 -21.71 -31.24 -19.68
N GLY A 102 -20.83 -32.22 -19.44
CA GLY A 102 -20.46 -33.26 -20.41
C GLY A 102 -21.30 -34.54 -20.35
N LEU A 103 -22.23 -34.64 -19.39
CA LEU A 103 -23.23 -35.72 -19.29
C LEU A 103 -24.57 -35.35 -19.96
N MET A 104 -24.69 -34.15 -20.52
CA MET A 104 -25.76 -33.76 -21.47
C MET A 104 -25.24 -33.85 -22.91
#